data_AF-A0A7Y2NWF0-F1
#
_entry.id   AF-A0A7Y2NWF0-F1
#
_cell.length_a   1.000
_cell.length_b   1.000
_cell.length_c   1.000
_cell.angle_alpha   90.00
_cell.angle_beta   90.00
_cell.angle_gamma   90.00
#
_symmetry.space_group_name_H-M   'P 1'
#
loop_
_entity.id
_entity.type
_entity.pdbx_description
1 polymer ?
#
loop_
_entity_poly.entity_id
_entity_poly.type
_entity_poly.pdbx_seq_one_letter_code
_entity_poly.pdbx_strand_id
1 'polypeptide(L)'
;MTPTAGRLIGAVAATLAIMFVVPFPFYAGAEALGLVELPQDGSPAQFVLSVLVMKIGVALGFVFLFILARPAFKQRWWLYAGIWWVMYAIVEVGQAIGPGYTGAEAVAGILAEAVYFPLSTVVVGRILGRN
;
A
#
# COMPACT_ATOMS: atom_id res chain seq x y z
N MET A 1 23.38 -11.20 1.56
CA MET A 1 23.42 -10.85 2.99
C MET A 1 22.03 -10.99 3.56
N THR A 2 21.87 -11.77 4.62
CA THR A 2 20.60 -11.91 5.33
C THR A 2 20.32 -10.62 6.11
N PRO A 3 19.12 -10.01 6.01
CA PRO A 3 18.81 -8.81 6.79
C PRO A 3 18.79 -9.11 8.29
N THR A 4 19.24 -8.15 9.11
CA THR A 4 19.06 -8.26 10.56
C THR A 4 17.60 -8.07 10.94
N ALA A 5 17.18 -8.61 12.10
CA ALA A 5 15.82 -8.47 12.61
C ALA A 5 15.37 -7.00 12.69
N GLY A 6 16.25 -6.11 13.17
CA GLY A 6 15.94 -4.68 13.24
C GLY A 6 15.66 -4.04 11.86
N ARG A 7 16.39 -4.45 10.81
CA ARG A 7 16.15 -3.95 9.44
C ARG A 7 14.84 -4.50 8.86
N LEU A 8 14.46 -5.73 9.19
CA LEU A 8 13.17 -6.30 8.80
C LEU A 8 12.02 -5.54 9.45
N ILE A 9 12.08 -5.35 10.77
CA ILE A 9 11.09 -4.59 11.53
C ILE A 9 10.97 -3.18 10.98
N GLY A 10 12.10 -2.51 10.76
CA GLY A 10 12.13 -1.17 10.17
C GLY A 10 11.52 -1.12 8.77
N ALA A 11 11.77 -2.11 7.92
CA ALA A 11 11.20 -2.18 6.58
C ALA A 11 9.68 -2.38 6.59
N VAL A 12 9.17 -3.25 7.47
CA VAL A 12 7.73 -3.48 7.64
C VAL A 12 7.05 -2.24 8.22
N ALA A 13 7.62 -1.64 9.26
CA ALA A 13 7.09 -0.44 9.89
C ALA A 13 7.06 0.75 8.92
N ALA A 14 8.12 0.94 8.11
CA ALA A 14 8.15 1.98 7.10
C ALA A 14 7.13 1.74 5.99
N THR A 15 6.98 0.49 5.53
CA THR A 15 5.95 0.12 4.53
C THR A 15 4.55 0.41 5.06
N LEU A 16 4.27 0.05 6.33
CA LEU A 16 3.00 0.36 6.98
C LEU A 16 2.74 1.86 7.06
N ALA A 17 3.72 2.64 7.51
CA ALA A 17 3.59 4.09 7.60
C ALA A 17 3.27 4.70 6.23
N ILE A 18 3.94 4.25 5.17
CA ILE A 18 3.68 4.73 3.80
C ILE A 18 2.25 4.35 3.36
N MET A 19 1.82 3.11 3.59
CA MET A 19 0.46 2.64 3.26
C MET A 19 -0.64 3.36 4.03
N PHE A 20 -0.34 3.92 5.20
CA PHE A 20 -1.28 4.73 5.97
C PHE A 20 -1.28 6.17 5.52
N VAL A 21 -0.11 6.78 5.34
CA VAL A 21 0.02 8.23 5.12
C VAL A 21 -0.30 8.61 3.67
N VAL A 22 0.14 7.82 2.69
CA VAL A 22 0.00 8.18 1.27
C VAL A 22 -1.47 8.26 0.81
N PRO A 23 -2.39 7.38 1.22
CA PRO A 23 -3.79 7.49 0.79
C PRO A 23 -4.51 8.76 1.27
N PHE A 24 -4.15 9.33 2.42
CA PHE A 24 -4.82 10.52 2.98
C PHE A 24 -5.03 11.66 1.97
N PRO A 25 -4.00 12.19 1.28
CA PRO A 25 -4.18 13.27 0.31
C PRO A 25 -5.09 12.89 -0.87
N PHE A 26 -5.14 11.62 -1.27
CA PHE A 26 -5.99 11.17 -2.38
C PHE A 26 -7.46 11.13 -1.96
N TYR A 27 -7.77 10.52 -0.82
CA TYR A 27 -9.14 10.46 -0.30
C TYR A 27 -9.63 11.85 0.14
N ALA A 28 -8.81 12.65 0.83
CA ALA A 28 -9.15 14.01 1.20
C ALA A 28 -9.37 14.91 -0.04
N GLY A 29 -8.57 14.73 -1.09
CA GLY A 29 -8.76 15.42 -2.36
C GLY A 29 -10.05 15.00 -3.06
N ALA A 30 -10.38 13.71 -3.09
CA ALA A 30 -11.60 13.19 -3.67
C ALA A 30 -12.86 13.67 -2.91
N GLU A 31 -12.81 13.71 -1.58
CA GLU A 31 -13.86 14.28 -0.72
C GLU A 31 -14.04 15.77 -0.99
N ALA A 32 -12.95 16.55 -1.03
CA ALA A 32 -13.00 17.99 -1.28
C ALA A 32 -13.60 18.35 -2.66
N LEU A 33 -13.53 17.42 -3.62
CA LEU A 33 -14.14 17.53 -4.94
C LEU A 33 -15.58 16.98 -5.00
N GLY A 34 -16.11 16.45 -3.90
CA GLY A 34 -17.44 15.84 -3.84
C GLY A 34 -17.56 14.52 -4.61
N LEU A 35 -16.43 13.84 -4.87
CA LEU A 35 -16.40 12.58 -5.62
C LEU A 35 -16.60 11.36 -4.72
N VAL A 36 -16.29 11.49 -3.43
CA VAL A 36 -16.37 10.43 -2.43
C VAL A 36 -16.95 11.01 -1.15
N GLU A 37 -17.83 10.27 -0.50
CA GLU A 37 -18.27 10.57 0.86
C GLU A 37 -17.49 9.70 1.84
N LEU A 38 -16.87 10.32 2.85
CA LEU A 38 -16.25 9.54 3.91
C LEU A 38 -17.33 8.77 4.67
N PRO A 39 -17.07 7.50 5.07
CA PRO A 39 -18.02 6.71 5.84
C PRO A 39 -18.46 7.48 7.10
N GLN A 40 -19.74 7.85 7.15
CA GLN A 40 -20.36 8.52 8.30
C GLN A 40 -20.76 7.51 9.38
N ASP A 41 -20.94 6.25 8.99
CA ASP A 41 -21.48 5.19 9.83
C ASP A 41 -20.35 4.34 10.43
N GLY A 42 -20.19 4.41 11.75
CA GLY A 42 -19.27 3.57 12.53
C GLY A 42 -18.30 4.34 13.41
N SER A 43 -17.55 3.61 14.25
CA SER A 43 -16.49 4.21 15.07
C SER A 43 -15.23 4.44 14.23
N PRO A 44 -14.69 5.67 14.13
CA PRO A 44 -13.43 5.94 13.43
C PRO A 44 -12.28 5.05 13.91
N ALA A 45 -12.25 4.73 15.20
CA ALA A 45 -11.24 3.84 15.78
C ALA A 45 -11.36 2.40 15.26
N GLN A 46 -12.59 1.90 15.07
CA GLN A 46 -12.82 0.56 14.51
C GLN A 46 -12.39 0.50 13.04
N PHE A 47 -12.68 1.54 12.25
CA PHE A 47 -12.24 1.64 10.86
C PHE A 47 -10.71 1.67 10.76
N VAL A 48 -10.04 2.52 11.55
CA VAL A 48 -8.56 2.59 11.55
C VAL A 48 -7.95 1.26 11.98
N LEU A 49 -8.53 0.58 12.98
CA LEU A 49 -8.04 -0.70 13.44
C LEU A 49 -8.21 -1.81 12.40
N SER A 50 -9.34 -1.85 11.68
CA SER A 50 -9.57 -2.84 10.63
C SER A 50 -8.59 -2.65 9.46
N VAL A 51 -8.36 -1.39 9.05
CA VAL A 51 -7.34 -1.03 8.05
C VAL A 51 -5.95 -1.42 8.54
N LEU A 52 -5.63 -1.18 9.81
CA LEU A 52 -4.32 -1.53 10.37
C LEU A 52 -4.03 -3.02 10.28
N VAL A 53 -4.97 -3.86 10.73
CA VAL A 53 -4.83 -5.32 10.69
C VAL A 53 -4.63 -5.80 9.26
N MET A 54 -5.43 -5.30 8.32
CA MET A 54 -5.29 -5.64 6.90
C MET A 54 -3.91 -5.25 6.37
N LYS A 55 -3.49 -3.98 6.60
CA LYS A 55 -2.22 -3.46 6.07
C LYS A 55 -0.98 -4.12 6.69
N ILE A 56 -1.06 -4.64 7.91
CA ILE A 56 0.02 -5.48 8.51
C ILE A 56 0.30 -6.69 7.63
N GLY A 57 -0.75 -7.41 7.20
CA GLY A 57 -0.59 -8.55 6.31
C GLY A 57 0.08 -8.16 4.98
N VAL A 58 -0.36 -7.05 4.39
CA VAL A 58 0.20 -6.53 3.12
C VAL A 58 1.66 -6.14 3.28
N ALA A 59 2.01 -5.39 4.33
CA ALA A 59 3.37 -4.92 4.56
C ALA A 59 4.34 -6.09 4.81
N LEU A 60 3.91 -7.10 5.56
CA LEU A 60 4.68 -8.34 5.75
C LEU A 60 4.88 -9.04 4.40
N GLY A 61 3.81 -9.32 3.67
CA GLY A 61 3.87 -9.98 2.36
C GLY A 61 4.77 -9.24 1.38
N PHE A 62 4.64 -7.91 1.31
CA PHE A 62 5.46 -7.04 0.49
C PHE A 62 6.94 -7.14 0.86
N VAL A 63 7.31 -6.98 2.14
CA VAL A 63 8.72 -7.02 2.55
C VAL A 63 9.34 -8.40 2.34
N PHE A 64 8.62 -9.48 2.69
CA PHE A 64 9.15 -10.84 2.52
C PHE A 64 9.28 -11.24 1.05
N LEU A 65 8.28 -10.94 0.23
CA LEU A 65 8.37 -11.20 -1.21
C LEU A 65 9.46 -10.34 -1.86
N PHE A 66 9.67 -9.11 -1.39
CA PHE A 66 10.78 -8.28 -1.88
C PHE A 66 12.13 -8.94 -1.62
N ILE A 67 12.34 -9.54 -0.44
CA ILE A 67 13.58 -10.25 -0.10
C ILE A 67 13.77 -11.47 -1.00
N LEU A 68 12.74 -12.30 -1.15
CA LEU A 68 12.78 -13.51 -1.96
C LEU A 68 13.02 -13.20 -3.44
N ALA A 69 12.36 -12.16 -3.95
CA ALA A 69 12.40 -11.80 -5.36
C ALA A 69 13.56 -10.85 -5.71
N ARG A 70 14.31 -10.36 -4.70
CA ARG A 70 15.45 -9.45 -4.87
C ARG A 70 16.46 -9.89 -5.94
N PRO A 71 16.84 -11.17 -6.08
CA PRO A 71 17.75 -11.60 -7.13
C PRO A 71 17.19 -11.40 -8.55
N ALA A 72 15.87 -11.57 -8.72
CA ALA A 72 15.18 -11.39 -10.00
C ALA A 72 14.93 -9.91 -10.33
N PHE A 73 14.73 -9.06 -9.30
CA PHE A 73 14.34 -7.66 -9.48
C PHE A 73 15.45 -6.63 -9.24
N LYS A 74 16.72 -7.04 -9.09
CA LYS A 74 17.91 -6.18 -8.83
C LYS A 74 17.72 -4.68 -9.16
N GLN A 75 17.86 -4.30 -10.44
CA GLN A 75 17.62 -2.93 -10.92
C GLN A 75 16.20 -2.69 -11.45
N ARG A 76 15.38 -3.73 -11.47
CA ARG A 76 13.99 -3.71 -11.97
C ARG A 76 13.00 -3.57 -10.82
N TRP A 77 13.33 -2.78 -9.82
CA TRP A 77 12.48 -2.56 -8.66
C TRP A 77 11.13 -1.96 -9.02
N TRP A 78 11.07 -1.19 -10.11
CA TRP A 78 9.84 -0.63 -10.65
C TRP A 78 8.89 -1.72 -11.16
N LEU A 79 9.41 -2.86 -11.67
CA LEU A 79 8.57 -4.01 -12.04
C LEU A 79 7.96 -4.65 -10.80
N TYR A 80 8.73 -4.79 -9.71
CA TYR A 80 8.21 -5.31 -8.46
C TYR A 80 7.07 -4.44 -7.91
N ALA A 81 7.28 -3.11 -7.88
CA ALA A 81 6.26 -2.14 -7.51
C ALA A 81 5.03 -2.22 -8.44
N GLY A 82 5.27 -2.33 -9.75
CA GLY A 82 4.22 -2.43 -10.76
C GLY A 82 3.37 -3.68 -10.64
N ILE A 83 3.95 -4.83 -10.28
CA ILE A 83 3.20 -6.07 -10.03
C ILE A 83 2.25 -5.88 -8.85
N TRP A 84 2.75 -5.33 -7.74
CA TRP A 84 1.90 -5.04 -6.58
C TRP A 84 0.79 -4.05 -6.89
N TRP A 85 1.12 -2.99 -7.62
CA TRP A 85 0.13 -2.01 -8.06
C TRP A 85 -0.95 -2.63 -8.93
N VAL A 86 -0.59 -3.45 -9.93
CA VAL A 86 -1.59 -4.13 -10.79
C VAL A 86 -2.47 -5.08 -9.97
N MET A 87 -1.88 -5.85 -9.07
CA MET A 87 -2.64 -6.77 -8.22
C MET A 87 -3.69 -6.03 -7.37
N TYR A 88 -3.32 -4.91 -6.77
CA TYR A 88 -4.26 -4.14 -5.97
C TYR A 88 -5.23 -3.32 -6.80
N ALA A 89 -4.82 -2.81 -7.96
CA ALA A 89 -5.76 -2.14 -8.87
C ALA A 89 -6.90 -3.08 -9.30
N ILE A 90 -6.63 -4.38 -9.45
CA ILE A 90 -7.68 -5.39 -9.69
C ILE A 90 -8.58 -5.54 -8.46
N VAL A 91 -8.03 -5.49 -7.25
CA VAL A 91 -8.82 -5.54 -6.00
C VAL A 91 -9.74 -4.32 -5.89
N GLU A 92 -9.23 -3.12 -6.16
CA GLU A 92 -9.99 -1.85 -6.16
C GLU A 92 -11.14 -1.89 -7.18
N VAL A 93 -10.87 -2.38 -8.40
CA VAL A 93 -11.91 -2.60 -9.42
C VAL A 93 -12.94 -3.63 -8.94
N GLY A 94 -12.49 -4.72 -8.32
CA GLY A 94 -13.37 -5.73 -7.76
C GLY A 94 -14.29 -5.19 -6.65
N GLN A 95 -13.76 -4.31 -5.80
CA GLN A 95 -14.54 -3.64 -4.75
C GLN A 95 -15.59 -2.71 -5.37
N ALA A 96 -15.26 -1.96 -6.42
CA ALA A 96 -16.19 -1.05 -7.10
C ALA A 96 -17.35 -1.75 -7.82
N ILE A 97 -17.25 -3.06 -8.07
CA ILE A 97 -18.36 -3.88 -8.58
C ILE A 97 -19.35 -4.22 -7.45
N GLY A 98 -18.87 -4.28 -6.20
CA GLY A 98 -19.67 -4.59 -5.03
C GLY A 98 -20.50 -3.39 -4.51
N PRO A 99 -21.48 -3.64 -3.63
CA PRO A 99 -22.22 -2.58 -2.98
C PRO A 99 -21.34 -1.86 -1.94
N GLY A 100 -21.42 -0.52 -1.89
CA GLY A 100 -20.77 0.28 -0.85
C GLY A 100 -19.33 0.72 -1.16
N TYR A 101 -18.84 0.52 -2.38
CA TYR A 101 -17.59 1.11 -2.87
C TYR A 101 -17.81 1.68 -4.27
N THR A 102 -17.51 2.95 -4.44
CA THR A 102 -17.77 3.69 -5.67
C THR A 102 -16.60 3.59 -6.65
N GLY A 103 -16.87 3.84 -7.93
CA GLY A 103 -15.81 3.95 -8.93
C GLY A 103 -14.81 5.09 -8.62
N ALA A 104 -15.27 6.17 -7.99
CA ALA A 104 -14.41 7.27 -7.56
C ALA A 104 -13.46 6.84 -6.44
N GLU A 105 -13.93 6.07 -5.45
CA GLU A 105 -13.08 5.50 -4.41
C GLU A 105 -12.03 4.55 -4.99
N ALA A 106 -12.43 3.68 -5.92
CA ALA A 106 -11.47 2.79 -6.60
C ALA A 106 -10.40 3.56 -7.36
N VAL A 107 -10.77 4.64 -8.07
CA VAL A 107 -9.78 5.49 -8.75
C VAL A 107 -8.84 6.15 -7.74
N ALA A 108 -9.37 6.70 -6.64
CA ALA A 108 -8.55 7.29 -5.58
C ALA A 108 -7.57 6.26 -4.96
N GLY A 109 -8.04 5.04 -4.71
CA GLY A 109 -7.24 3.92 -4.24
C GLY A 109 -6.13 3.55 -5.21
N ILE A 110 -6.46 3.29 -6.48
CA ILE A 110 -5.50 2.96 -7.55
C ILE A 110 -4.42 4.03 -7.69
N LEU A 111 -4.79 5.31 -7.60
CA LEU A 111 -3.84 6.42 -7.69
C LEU A 111 -2.94 6.52 -6.46
N ALA A 112 -3.48 6.33 -5.25
CA ALA A 112 -2.69 6.25 -4.03
C ALA A 112 -1.67 5.09 -4.10
N GLU A 113 -2.10 3.95 -4.65
CA GLU A 113 -1.27 2.74 -4.84
C GLU A 113 -0.15 2.93 -5.83
N ALA A 114 -0.41 3.67 -6.91
CA ALA A 114 0.60 4.05 -7.90
C ALA A 114 1.74 4.87 -7.26
N VAL A 115 1.50 5.53 -6.13
CA VAL A 115 2.53 6.24 -5.37
C VAL A 115 3.14 5.36 -4.28
N TYR A 116 2.30 4.71 -3.46
CA TYR A 116 2.79 4.08 -2.25
C TYR A 116 3.61 2.82 -2.52
N PHE A 117 3.30 2.01 -3.54
CA PHE A 117 4.08 0.79 -3.84
C PHE A 117 5.48 1.10 -4.38
N PRO A 118 5.67 2.02 -5.35
CA PRO A 118 7.00 2.47 -5.75
C PRO A 118 7.79 3.06 -4.58
N LEU A 119 7.17 3.93 -3.78
CA LEU A 119 7.81 4.55 -2.62
C LEU A 119 8.24 3.51 -1.59
N SER A 120 7.35 2.57 -1.24
CA SER A 120 7.64 1.45 -0.34
C SER A 120 8.78 0.60 -0.86
N THR A 121 8.81 0.30 -2.17
CA THR A 121 9.89 -0.47 -2.79
C THR A 121 11.25 0.23 -2.65
N VAL A 122 11.29 1.55 -2.86
CA VAL A 122 12.51 2.36 -2.69
C VAL A 122 12.97 2.36 -1.23
N VAL A 123 12.05 2.58 -0.30
CA VAL A 123 12.34 2.66 1.14
C VAL A 123 12.79 1.30 1.68
N VAL A 124 12.06 0.23 1.40
CA VAL A 124 12.45 -1.15 1.76
C VAL A 124 13.79 -1.51 1.15
N GLY A 125 14.00 -1.18 -0.13
CA GLY A 125 15.29 -1.37 -0.80
C GLY A 125 16.43 -0.67 -0.08
N ARG A 126 16.25 0.56 0.38
CA ARG A 126 17.26 1.29 1.17
C ARG A 126 17.48 0.65 2.54
N ILE A 127 16.41 0.36 3.28
CA ILE A 127 16.48 -0.21 4.63
C ILE A 127 17.17 -1.57 4.61
N LEU A 128 16.80 -2.45 3.69
CA LEU A 128 17.40 -3.78 3.53
C LEU A 128 18.75 -3.75 2.78
N GLY A 129 19.19 -2.56 2.39
CA GLY A 129 20.47 -2.27 1.77
C GLY A 129 20.55 -2.80 0.36
N ARG A 130 20.03 -2.06 -0.62
CA ARG A 130 20.15 -2.31 -2.07
C ARG A 130 21.63 -2.54 -2.43
N ASN A 131 21.86 -3.49 -3.34
CA ASN A 131 23.16 -3.65 -4.00
C ASN A 131 23.25 -2.59 -5.09
#